data_AF-A0A078R945-F1
#
_entry.id   AF-A0A078R945-F1
#
_cell.length_a   1.000
_cell.length_b   1.000
_cell.length_c   1.000
_cell.angle_alpha   90.00
_cell.angle_beta   90.00
_cell.angle_gamma   90.00
#
_symmetry.space_group_name_H-M   'P 1'
#
loop_
_entity.id
_entity.type
_entity.pdbx_description
1 polymer ?
#
loop_
_entity_poly.entity_id
_entity_poly.type
_entity_poly.pdbx_seq_one_letter_code
_entity_poly.pdbx_strand_id
1 'polypeptide(L)'
;MIQRLATLLITLYISISLQAQDKKKPGFTKEEFRARQEAYLTQKAEITQEEATKFFPIYFELQDRKKTVNDKAWEQARKGKNPKTTDAEYEQIIEGIVKARIEADKLDLEYLQRFKKILSPKKIYKLQRAEIKFHRDILKIMHQSQKK
;
A
#
# COMPACT_ATOMS: atom_id res chain seq x y z
N MET A 1 -36.89 -42.88 -1.67
CA MET A 1 -37.06 -41.56 -2.31
C MET A 1 -36.59 -40.42 -1.42
N ILE A 2 -37.04 -40.36 -0.16
CA ILE A 2 -36.73 -39.28 0.80
C ILE A 2 -35.23 -39.11 1.07
N GLN A 3 -34.47 -40.22 1.23
CA GLN A 3 -33.02 -40.14 1.45
C GLN A 3 -32.26 -39.51 0.27
N ARG A 4 -32.62 -39.83 -0.98
CA ARG A 4 -31.99 -39.24 -2.18
C ARG A 4 -32.28 -37.74 -2.30
N LEU A 5 -33.46 -37.31 -1.86
CA LEU A 5 -33.86 -35.90 -1.81
C LEU A 5 -33.05 -35.13 -0.74
N ALA A 6 -32.87 -35.75 0.44
CA ALA A 6 -32.06 -35.17 1.51
C ALA A 6 -30.58 -35.04 1.11
N THR A 7 -30.01 -36.01 0.40
CA THR A 7 -28.63 -35.92 -0.08
C THR A 7 -28.44 -34.81 -1.11
N LEU A 8 -29.41 -34.64 -2.03
CA LEU A 8 -29.42 -33.55 -3.03
C LEU A 8 -29.55 -32.16 -2.39
N LEU A 9 -30.36 -32.04 -1.34
CA LEU A 9 -30.51 -30.77 -0.62
C LEU A 9 -29.24 -30.41 0.17
N ILE A 10 -28.55 -31.38 0.77
CA ILE A 10 -27.30 -31.16 1.49
C ILE A 10 -26.16 -30.76 0.53
N THR A 11 -26.03 -31.40 -0.63
CA THR A 11 -25.02 -31.01 -1.63
C THR A 11 -25.29 -29.64 -2.24
N LEU A 12 -26.56 -29.29 -2.47
CA LEU A 12 -26.95 -27.96 -2.92
C LEU A 12 -26.63 -26.87 -1.87
N TYR A 13 -26.84 -27.16 -0.58
CA TYR A 13 -26.56 -26.23 0.51
C TYR A 13 -25.06 -25.96 0.72
N ILE A 14 -24.21 -26.99 0.56
CA ILE A 14 -22.75 -26.86 0.62
C ILE A 14 -22.22 -26.03 -0.56
N SER A 15 -22.82 -26.19 -1.75
CA SER A 15 -22.44 -25.46 -2.97
C SER A 15 -22.73 -23.95 -2.87
N ILE A 16 -23.84 -23.57 -2.21
CA ILE A 16 -24.20 -22.16 -1.97
C ILE A 16 -23.31 -21.54 -0.88
N SER A 17 -22.88 -22.32 0.11
CA SER A 17 -21.99 -21.85 1.18
C SER A 17 -20.55 -21.59 0.69
N LEU A 18 -20.08 -22.31 -0.34
CA LEU A 18 -18.77 -22.08 -0.97
C LEU A 18 -18.71 -20.76 -1.78
N GLN A 19 -19.85 -20.25 -2.28
CA GLN A 19 -19.93 -18.95 -2.96
C GLN A 19 -20.01 -17.76 -2.00
N ALA A 20 -20.14 -18.01 -0.68
CA ALA A 20 -20.20 -16.99 0.35
C ALA A 20 -18.85 -16.74 1.06
N GLN A 21 -17.80 -17.50 0.73
CA GLN A 21 -16.45 -17.22 1.22
C GLN A 21 -15.87 -16.01 0.48
N ASP A 22 -15.81 -14.89 1.19
CA ASP A 22 -15.05 -13.69 0.88
C ASP A 22 -15.20 -13.14 -0.55
N LYS A 23 -16.20 -12.27 -0.72
CA LYS A 23 -16.02 -11.14 -1.65
C LYS A 23 -14.81 -10.32 -1.17
N LYS A 24 -13.60 -10.73 -1.58
CA LYS A 24 -12.37 -9.95 -1.41
C LYS A 24 -12.71 -8.52 -1.80
N LYS A 25 -12.48 -7.58 -0.89
CA LYS A 25 -12.60 -6.15 -1.21
C LYS A 25 -11.87 -5.92 -2.55
N PRO A 26 -12.46 -5.23 -3.52
CA PRO A 26 -11.79 -4.91 -4.77
C PRO A 26 -10.54 -4.08 -4.45
N GLY A 27 -9.40 -4.75 -4.44
CA GLY A 27 -8.11 -4.22 -4.00
C GLY A 27 -7.03 -5.24 -4.28
N PHE A 28 -5.82 -4.75 -4.57
CA PHE A 28 -4.66 -5.60 -4.82
C PHE A 28 -4.14 -6.20 -3.51
N THR A 29 -3.60 -7.41 -3.56
CA THR A 29 -2.71 -7.87 -2.48
C THR A 29 -1.47 -6.97 -2.41
N LYS A 30 -0.72 -7.05 -1.30
CA LYS A 30 0.53 -6.28 -1.15
C LYS A 30 1.52 -6.64 -2.27
N GLU A 31 1.59 -7.91 -2.60
CA GLU A 31 2.48 -8.49 -3.62
C GLU A 31 2.06 -8.04 -5.03
N GLU A 32 0.76 -8.11 -5.35
CA GLU A 32 0.22 -7.64 -6.63
C GLU A 32 0.45 -6.14 -6.82
N PHE A 33 0.25 -5.35 -5.76
CA PHE A 33 0.50 -3.92 -5.80
C PHE A 33 1.97 -3.63 -6.06
N ARG A 34 2.88 -4.30 -5.33
CA ARG A 34 4.33 -4.15 -5.50
C ARG A 34 4.80 -4.57 -6.87
N ALA A 35 4.30 -5.69 -7.41
CA ALA A 35 4.64 -6.15 -8.75
C ALA A 35 4.23 -5.13 -9.83
N ARG A 36 3.02 -4.55 -9.71
CA ARG A 36 2.56 -3.48 -10.62
C ARG A 36 3.40 -2.22 -10.48
N GLN A 37 3.74 -1.84 -9.24
CA GLN A 37 4.57 -0.68 -8.96
C GLN A 37 5.97 -0.85 -9.53
N GLU A 38 6.59 -2.00 -9.29
CA GLU A 38 7.90 -2.36 -9.83
C GLU A 38 7.90 -2.32 -11.35
N ALA A 39 6.96 -3.00 -12.02
CA ALA A 39 6.86 -2.97 -13.47
C ALA A 39 6.69 -1.54 -14.03
N TYR A 40 5.84 -0.73 -13.40
CA TYR A 40 5.61 0.66 -13.81
C TYR A 40 6.86 1.52 -13.63
N LEU A 41 7.49 1.45 -12.46
CA LEU A 41 8.67 2.25 -12.12
C LEU A 41 9.87 1.85 -12.98
N THR A 42 10.10 0.55 -13.18
CA THR A 42 11.15 0.04 -14.06
C THR A 42 11.02 0.62 -15.47
N GLN A 43 9.82 0.58 -16.05
CA GLN A 43 9.57 1.13 -17.38
C GLN A 43 9.79 2.65 -17.43
N LYS A 44 9.24 3.40 -16.47
CA LYS A 44 9.26 4.88 -16.52
C LYS A 44 10.59 5.49 -16.14
N ALA A 45 11.36 4.80 -15.30
CA ALA A 45 12.68 5.25 -14.85
C ALA A 45 13.83 4.60 -15.63
N GLU A 46 13.53 3.76 -16.62
CA GLU A 46 14.53 3.07 -17.46
C GLU A 46 15.53 2.27 -16.61
N ILE A 47 15.00 1.56 -15.61
CA ILE A 47 15.80 0.71 -14.71
C ILE A 47 16.10 -0.60 -15.44
N THR A 48 17.37 -1.03 -15.44
CA THR A 48 17.75 -2.31 -16.03
C THR A 48 17.39 -3.46 -15.10
N GLN A 49 17.34 -4.70 -15.62
CA GLN A 49 17.05 -5.85 -14.78
C GLN A 49 18.07 -6.02 -13.63
N GLU A 50 19.36 -5.75 -13.91
CA GLU A 50 20.42 -5.84 -12.90
C GLU A 50 20.27 -4.78 -11.80
N GLU A 51 19.89 -3.56 -12.18
CA GLU A 51 19.60 -2.49 -11.24
C GLU A 51 18.34 -2.82 -10.41
N ALA A 52 17.29 -3.32 -11.05
CA ALA A 52 16.01 -3.65 -10.41
C ALA A 52 16.19 -4.67 -9.27
N THR A 53 16.93 -5.77 -9.53
CA THR A 53 17.23 -6.81 -8.54
C THR A 53 17.90 -6.26 -7.27
N LYS A 54 18.70 -5.18 -7.41
CA LYS A 54 19.38 -4.53 -6.26
C LYS A 54 18.53 -3.42 -5.64
N PHE A 55 17.78 -2.70 -6.46
CA PHE A 55 17.06 -1.48 -6.09
C PHE A 55 15.75 -1.78 -5.35
N PHE A 56 14.88 -2.63 -5.89
CA PHE A 56 13.53 -2.84 -5.36
C PHE A 56 13.47 -3.40 -3.94
N PRO A 57 14.39 -4.30 -3.50
CA PRO A 57 14.45 -4.71 -2.10
C PRO A 57 14.60 -3.51 -1.15
N ILE A 58 15.48 -2.56 -1.49
CA ILE A 58 15.75 -1.36 -0.68
C ILE A 58 14.60 -0.35 -0.79
N TYR A 59 14.01 -0.21 -1.98
CA TYR A 59 12.85 0.66 -2.20
C TYR A 59 11.63 0.23 -1.38
N PHE A 60 11.33 -1.07 -1.37
CA PHE A 60 10.21 -1.60 -0.59
C PHE A 60 10.46 -1.60 0.92
N GLU A 61 11.72 -1.73 1.34
CA GLU A 61 12.15 -1.51 2.73
C GLU A 61 11.84 -0.07 3.19
N LEU A 62 12.18 0.94 2.36
CA LEU A 62 11.83 2.34 2.64
C LEU A 62 10.31 2.52 2.80
N GLN A 63 9.53 1.98 1.87
CA GLN A 63 8.07 2.06 1.95
C GLN A 63 7.52 1.44 3.24
N ASP A 64 8.01 0.28 3.64
CA ASP A 64 7.57 -0.39 4.87
C ASP A 64 7.96 0.42 6.13
N ARG A 65 9.15 1.03 6.15
CA ARG A 65 9.57 1.92 7.25
C ARG A 65 8.70 3.18 7.33
N LYS A 66 8.46 3.86 6.20
CA LYS A 66 7.57 5.03 6.15
C LYS A 66 6.14 4.67 6.56
N LYS A 67 5.64 3.51 6.12
CA LYS A 67 4.33 2.99 6.55
C LYS A 67 4.27 2.79 8.05
N THR A 68 5.29 2.19 8.66
CA THR A 68 5.36 1.99 10.12
C THR A 68 5.31 3.31 10.89
N VAL A 69 6.06 4.32 10.44
CA VAL A 69 6.04 5.67 11.04
C VAL A 69 4.66 6.31 10.92
N ASN A 70 4.06 6.24 9.73
CA ASN A 70 2.76 6.84 9.45
C ASN A 70 1.61 6.12 10.18
N ASP A 71 1.64 4.79 10.28
CA ASP A 71 0.61 4.00 10.96
C ASP A 71 0.52 4.38 12.44
N LYS A 72 1.66 4.58 13.11
CA LYS A 72 1.72 5.05 14.50
C LYS A 72 1.08 6.43 14.65
N ALA A 73 1.37 7.36 13.74
CA ALA A 73 0.77 8.69 13.76
C ALA A 73 -0.74 8.64 13.49
N TRP A 74 -1.18 7.80 12.55
CA TRP A 74 -2.60 7.61 12.24
C TRP A 74 -3.37 6.96 13.38
N GLU A 75 -2.75 6.05 14.12
CA GLU A 75 -3.35 5.47 15.33
C GLU A 75 -3.65 6.56 16.37
N GLN A 76 -2.70 7.47 16.62
CA GLN A 76 -2.95 8.62 17.50
C GLN A 76 -4.00 9.56 16.91
N ALA A 77 -3.94 9.85 15.61
CA ALA A 77 -4.90 10.74 14.95
C ALA A 77 -6.35 10.24 15.03
N ARG A 78 -6.56 8.91 15.05
CA ARG A 78 -7.91 8.34 15.23
C ARG A 78 -8.52 8.67 16.59
N LYS A 79 -7.71 8.91 17.64
CA LYS A 79 -8.20 9.31 18.95
C LYS A 79 -8.94 10.65 18.90
N GLY A 80 -8.51 11.57 18.04
CA GLY A 80 -9.14 12.89 17.86
C GLY A 80 -10.57 12.87 17.31
N LYS A 81 -11.09 11.70 16.91
CA LYS A 81 -12.51 11.51 16.57
C LYS A 81 -13.40 11.35 17.80
N ASN A 82 -12.82 11.15 18.98
CA ASN A 82 -13.56 11.02 20.22
C ASN A 82 -14.13 12.41 20.61
N PRO A 83 -15.45 12.55 20.83
CA PRO A 83 -16.04 13.83 21.25
C PRO A 83 -15.48 14.37 22.58
N LYS A 84 -14.80 13.54 23.37
CA LYS A 84 -14.17 13.93 24.64
C LYS A 84 -12.70 14.30 24.52
N THR A 85 -12.13 14.33 23.31
CA THR A 85 -10.73 14.74 23.12
C THR A 85 -10.55 16.18 23.56
N THR A 86 -9.55 16.40 24.40
CA THR A 86 -9.18 17.72 24.93
C THR A 86 -8.26 18.46 23.98
N ASP A 87 -8.17 19.79 24.13
CA ASP A 87 -7.25 20.62 23.32
C ASP A 87 -5.78 20.17 23.46
N ALA A 88 -5.36 19.76 24.66
CA ALA A 88 -4.01 19.23 24.88
C ALA A 88 -3.77 17.90 24.13
N GLU A 89 -4.78 17.02 24.05
CA GLU A 89 -4.68 15.79 23.26
C GLU A 89 -4.67 16.11 21.75
N TYR A 90 -5.44 17.11 21.31
CA TYR A 90 -5.36 17.58 19.92
C TYR A 90 -3.97 18.13 19.59
N GLU A 91 -3.35 18.90 20.48
CA GLU A 91 -1.98 19.39 20.33
C GLU A 91 -0.98 18.23 20.16
N GLN A 92 -1.06 17.21 21.02
CA GLN A 92 -0.23 16.01 20.89
C GLN A 92 -0.44 15.26 19.57
N ILE A 93 -1.70 15.19 19.09
CA ILE A 93 -2.04 14.56 17.81
C ILE A 93 -1.42 15.33 16.65
N ILE A 94 -1.61 16.66 16.57
CA ILE A 94 -1.08 17.46 15.46
C ILE A 94 0.45 17.44 15.45
N GLU A 95 1.10 17.52 16.61
CA GLU A 95 2.54 17.39 16.72
C GLU A 95 3.03 16.02 16.28
N GLY A 96 2.35 14.95 16.70
CA GLY A 96 2.68 13.58 16.32
C GLY A 96 2.63 13.37 14.80
N ILE A 97 1.63 13.96 14.13
CA ILE A 97 1.52 13.93 12.67
C ILE A 97 2.69 14.66 12.01
N VAL A 98 3.06 15.85 12.50
CA VAL A 98 4.19 16.61 11.95
C VAL A 98 5.52 15.88 12.19
N LYS A 99 5.76 15.36 13.39
CA LYS A 99 6.95 14.56 13.72
C LYS A 99 7.08 13.33 12.82
N ALA A 100 5.98 12.64 12.55
CA ALA A 100 5.98 11.49 11.63
C ALA A 100 6.33 11.87 10.19
N ARG A 101 5.86 13.02 9.69
CA ARG A 101 6.26 13.54 8.37
C ARG A 101 7.76 13.84 8.31
N ILE A 102 8.30 14.52 9.32
CA ILE A 102 9.74 14.81 9.42
C ILE A 102 10.56 13.52 9.42
N GLU A 103 10.14 12.51 10.18
CA GLU A 103 10.83 11.22 10.23
C GLU A 103 10.77 10.49 8.88
N ALA A 104 9.63 10.52 8.21
CA ALA A 104 9.48 9.99 6.86
C ALA A 104 10.41 10.70 5.85
N ASP A 105 10.60 12.01 5.95
CA ASP A 105 11.51 12.77 5.08
C ASP A 105 12.99 12.49 5.39
N LYS A 106 13.34 12.27 6.67
CA LYS A 106 14.69 11.81 7.05
C LYS A 106 15.01 10.45 6.44
N LEU A 107 14.04 9.53 6.43
CA LEU A 107 14.19 8.24 5.75
C LEU A 107 14.43 8.44 4.25
N ASP A 108 13.74 9.36 3.58
CA ASP A 108 13.99 9.64 2.16
C ASP A 108 15.44 10.09 1.92
N LEU A 109 15.98 10.97 2.78
CA LEU A 109 17.36 11.41 2.68
C LEU A 109 18.37 10.27 2.91
N GLU A 110 18.13 9.41 3.90
CA GLU A 110 18.95 8.22 4.19
C GLU A 110 18.99 7.28 2.97
N TYR A 111 17.81 6.95 2.42
CA TYR A 111 17.70 5.99 1.33
C TYR A 111 18.14 6.56 -0.01
N LEU A 112 18.05 7.88 -0.22
CA LEU A 112 18.62 8.53 -1.40
C LEU A 112 20.11 8.20 -1.56
N GLN A 113 20.87 8.17 -0.46
CA GLN A 113 22.29 7.79 -0.51
C GLN A 113 22.48 6.32 -0.87
N ARG A 114 21.59 5.42 -0.42
CA ARG A 114 21.60 4.00 -0.81
C ARG A 114 21.23 3.83 -2.28
N PHE A 115 20.24 4.57 -2.78
CA PHE A 115 19.79 4.53 -4.16
C PHE A 115 20.86 5.02 -5.13
N LYS A 116 21.60 6.07 -4.79
CA LYS A 116 22.71 6.60 -5.62
C LYS A 116 23.84 5.60 -5.87
N LYS A 117 23.98 4.58 -5.03
CA LYS A 117 24.96 3.48 -5.23
C LYS A 117 24.54 2.49 -6.33
N ILE A 118 23.28 2.56 -6.77
CA ILE A 118 22.67 1.59 -7.70
C ILE A 118 22.17 2.30 -8.97
N LEU A 119 21.49 3.44 -8.81
CA LEU A 119 20.88 4.20 -9.89
C LEU A 119 21.58 5.55 -10.07
N SER A 120 21.66 6.00 -11.32
CA SER A 120 22.12 7.36 -11.61
C SER A 120 21.11 8.41 -11.10
N PRO A 121 21.55 9.64 -10.77
CA PRO A 121 20.64 10.71 -10.33
C PRO A 121 19.49 10.97 -11.31
N LYS A 122 19.73 10.84 -12.62
CA LYS A 122 18.71 10.99 -13.66
C LYS A 122 17.60 9.93 -13.53
N LYS A 123 17.97 8.66 -13.28
CA LYS A 123 17.00 7.57 -13.08
C LYS A 123 16.21 7.75 -11.78
N ILE A 124 16.87 8.16 -10.70
CA ILE A 124 16.22 8.47 -9.42
C ILE A 124 15.17 9.59 -9.59
N TYR A 125 15.51 10.65 -10.33
CA TYR A 125 14.55 11.72 -10.63
C TYR A 125 13.35 11.22 -11.44
N LYS A 126 13.58 10.41 -12.48
CA LYS A 126 12.48 9.80 -13.26
C LYS A 126 11.60 8.90 -12.39
N LEU A 127 12.21 8.13 -11.51
CA LEU A 127 11.53 7.26 -10.55
C LEU A 127 10.58 8.06 -9.65
N GLN A 128 11.05 9.14 -9.03
CA GLN A 128 10.20 9.98 -8.15
C GLN A 128 9.00 10.55 -8.90
N ARG A 129 9.19 11.04 -10.13
CA ARG A 129 8.08 11.50 -10.97
C ARG A 129 7.11 10.38 -11.33
N ALA A 130 7.63 9.20 -11.64
CA ALA A 130 6.83 8.04 -11.96
C ALA A 130 6.02 7.57 -10.74
N GLU A 131 6.58 7.63 -9.54
CA GLU A 131 5.90 7.24 -8.30
C GLU A 131 4.67 8.11 -8.01
N ILE A 132 4.80 9.45 -8.11
CA ILE A 132 3.67 10.37 -7.95
C ILE A 132 2.56 10.04 -8.96
N LYS A 133 2.96 9.77 -10.20
CA LYS A 133 2.03 9.42 -11.29
C LYS A 133 1.34 8.08 -11.04
N PHE A 134 2.09 7.08 -10.59
CA PHE A 134 1.59 5.75 -10.27
C PHE A 134 0.51 5.80 -9.19
N HIS A 135 0.75 6.51 -8.09
CA HIS A 135 -0.24 6.67 -7.02
C HIS A 135 -1.55 7.29 -7.54
N ARG A 136 -1.45 8.34 -8.36
CA ARG A 136 -2.63 8.97 -8.97
C ARG A 136 -3.36 8.02 -9.91
N ASP A 137 -2.64 7.27 -10.74
CA ASP A 137 -3.23 6.41 -11.76
C ASP A 137 -3.84 5.14 -11.14
N ILE A 138 -3.23 4.57 -10.08
CA ILE A 138 -3.79 3.43 -9.33
C ILE A 138 -5.09 3.79 -8.61
N LEU A 139 -5.19 4.98 -8.02
CA LEU A 139 -6.44 5.43 -7.39
C LEU A 139 -7.62 5.44 -8.37
N LYS A 140 -7.38 5.79 -9.64
CA LYS A 140 -8.40 5.75 -10.69
C LYS A 140 -8.86 4.32 -11.00
N ILE A 141 -7.91 3.38 -11.09
CA ILE A 141 -8.19 1.97 -11.37
C ILE A 141 -9.03 1.36 -10.25
N MET A 142 -8.67 1.61 -8.99
CA MET A 142 -9.41 1.12 -7.82
C MET A 142 -10.85 1.67 -7.75
N HIS A 143 -11.04 2.94 -8.12
CA HIS A 143 -12.37 3.56 -8.12
C HIS A 143 -13.25 3.03 -9.27
N GLN A 144 -12.66 2.69 -10.42
CA GLN A 144 -13.37 2.11 -11.55
C GLN A 144 -13.76 0.64 -11.32
N SER A 145 -12.92 -0.16 -10.64
CA SER A 145 -13.22 -1.55 -10.31
C SER A 145 -14.33 -1.71 -9.26
N GLN A 146 -14.65 -0.66 -8.51
CA GLN A 146 -15.74 -0.66 -7.52
C GLN A 146 -17.13 -0.35 -8.13
N LYS A 147 -17.17 0.12 -9.38
CA LYS A 147 -18.42 0.48 -10.09
C LYS A 147 -18.94 -0.62 -11.02
N LYS A 148 -18.24 -1.74 -11.13
CA LYS A 148 -18.65 -2.93 -11.89
C LYS A 148 -19.06 -4.03 -10.93
#